data_AF-A0A7C2VTT6-F1
#
_entry.id   AF-A0A7C2VTT6-F1
#
_cell.length_a   1.000
_cell.length_b   1.000
_cell.length_c   1.000
_cell.angle_alpha   90.00
_cell.angle_beta   90.00
_cell.angle_gamma   90.00
#
_symmetry.space_group_name_H-M   'P 1'
#
loop_
_entity.id
_entity.type
_entity.pdbx_description
1 polymer ?
#
loop_
_entity_poly.entity_id
_entity_poly.type
_entity_poly.pdbx_seq_one_letter_code
_entity_poly.pdbx_strand_id
1 'polypeptide(L)'
;MNFHIITYGCAANQADSEIMRHVLINRGHNEVDYNNANVVIVNTCGVKGPTEERIISKLKRISGKKVIIAGCLSWISFDRLNKLFPNYSIIGPDQVLGIADVVESDSRVVAVDRNRRNILIPTPYSDKLIIPISQGCLGACTYCATKFARGHLYSYKPEWIIKKVKEANGRVIYLTSQDCGAYGKDIGLNIVHLLKEVCKHAGSSKIRLGMMNPEHLLDIIDDLVDIYHCENMLKFAHIPVQSGSNKVLKDMNRKYTVEQFEFLVSKLRSVPGMVVSTDIIVGYPTETEHDFQLTMDLVRRVKPDVLNVSKFYPRPGTAAAKLKQLDTKVIKQRSRELSKLHLCLKRAKTFYSIKTKHF
;
A
#
# COMPACT_ATOMS: atom_id res chain seq x y z
N MET A 1 21.86 9.25 -20.45
CA MET A 1 22.58 8.54 -19.36
C MET A 1 21.96 7.16 -19.15
N ASN A 2 22.73 6.21 -18.62
CA ASN A 2 22.19 4.89 -18.27
C ASN A 2 21.71 4.89 -16.81
N PHE A 3 20.47 4.49 -16.56
CA PHE A 3 19.87 4.46 -15.22
C PHE A 3 19.32 3.08 -14.85
N HIS A 4 19.17 2.85 -13.54
CA HIS A 4 18.51 1.66 -13.00
C HIS A 4 17.63 2.03 -11.80
N ILE A 5 16.40 1.51 -11.76
CA ILE A 5 15.45 1.77 -10.66
C ILE A 5 15.30 0.54 -9.76
N ILE A 6 15.66 0.69 -8.49
CA ILE A 6 15.42 -0.31 -7.44
C ILE A 6 14.16 0.09 -6.67
N THR A 7 13.10 -0.71 -6.81
CA THR A 7 11.79 -0.40 -6.21
C THR A 7 11.54 -1.21 -4.95
N TYR A 8 11.26 -0.52 -3.84
CA TYR A 8 10.78 -1.10 -2.59
C TYR A 8 9.36 -0.61 -2.31
N GLY A 9 8.50 -1.49 -1.80
CA GLY A 9 7.20 -1.10 -1.25
C GLY A 9 6.00 -1.73 -1.93
N CYS A 10 4.95 -0.93 -2.09
CA CYS A 10 3.64 -1.38 -2.56
C CYS A 10 3.38 -1.02 -4.03
N ALA A 11 2.16 -1.29 -4.51
CA ALA A 11 1.73 -0.93 -5.86
C ALA A 11 1.87 0.57 -6.15
N ALA A 12 1.68 1.45 -5.15
CA ALA A 12 1.92 2.88 -5.32
C ALA A 12 3.40 3.21 -5.61
N ASN A 13 4.35 2.55 -4.92
CA ASN A 13 5.77 2.70 -5.24
C ASN A 13 6.10 2.17 -6.64
N GLN A 14 5.48 1.05 -7.06
CA GLN A 14 5.66 0.54 -8.42
C GLN A 14 5.16 1.56 -9.45
N ALA A 15 3.98 2.16 -9.22
CA ALA A 15 3.46 3.22 -10.09
C ALA A 15 4.39 4.44 -10.15
N ASP A 16 4.94 4.89 -9.02
CA ASP A 16 5.93 5.97 -8.99
C ASP A 16 7.17 5.63 -9.83
N SER A 17 7.65 4.38 -9.77
CA SER A 17 8.78 3.94 -10.60
C SER A 17 8.45 3.92 -12.09
N GLU A 18 7.23 3.52 -12.47
CA GLU A 18 6.77 3.60 -13.87
C GLU A 18 6.71 5.06 -14.36
N ILE A 19 6.23 5.99 -13.53
CA ILE A 19 6.22 7.42 -13.85
C ILE A 19 7.66 7.90 -14.08
N MET A 20 8.57 7.62 -13.14
CA MET A 20 9.97 8.03 -13.26
C MET A 20 10.63 7.45 -14.51
N ARG A 21 10.42 6.16 -14.78
CA ARG A 21 10.92 5.49 -15.98
C ARG A 21 10.43 6.17 -17.25
N HIS A 22 9.12 6.43 -17.35
CA HIS A 22 8.53 7.08 -18.52
C HIS A 22 9.13 8.46 -18.78
N VAL A 23 9.28 9.28 -17.73
CA VAL A 23 9.87 10.62 -17.83
C VAL A 23 11.33 10.53 -18.32
N LEU A 24 12.12 9.60 -17.77
CA LEU A 24 13.53 9.44 -18.12
C LEU A 24 13.72 8.91 -19.56
N ILE A 25 12.91 7.94 -19.98
CA ILE A 25 12.97 7.39 -21.35
C ILE A 25 12.61 8.48 -22.37
N ASN A 26 11.56 9.26 -22.12
CA ASN A 26 11.17 10.36 -23.02
C ASN A 26 12.22 11.49 -23.07
N ARG A 27 13.06 11.63 -22.04
CA ARG A 27 14.23 12.53 -22.01
C ARG A 27 15.48 11.91 -22.66
N GLY A 28 15.36 10.74 -23.30
CA GLY A 28 16.46 10.08 -24.00
C GLY A 28 17.46 9.34 -23.09
N HIS A 29 17.04 8.97 -21.87
CA HIS A 29 17.84 8.12 -21.00
C HIS A 29 17.48 6.64 -21.18
N ASN A 30 18.46 5.75 -20.94
CA ASN A 30 18.30 4.32 -21.16
C ASN A 30 18.25 3.57 -19.83
N GLU A 31 17.21 2.75 -19.63
CA GLU A 31 17.18 1.82 -18.50
C GLU A 31 18.09 0.62 -18.80
N VAL A 32 18.97 0.29 -17.86
CA VAL A 32 19.90 -0.83 -17.96
C VAL A 32 19.96 -1.59 -16.65
N ASP A 33 20.63 -2.74 -16.65
CA ASP A 33 20.93 -3.47 -15.43
C ASP A 33 21.82 -2.66 -14.47
N TYR A 34 21.68 -2.94 -13.18
CA TYR A 34 22.38 -2.25 -12.10
C TYR A 34 23.89 -2.06 -12.35
N ASN A 35 24.56 -3.07 -12.90
CA ASN A 35 26.00 -3.03 -13.16
C ASN A 35 26.37 -1.97 -14.21
N ASN A 36 25.54 -1.81 -15.25
CA ASN A 36 25.77 -0.91 -16.39
C ASN A 36 25.25 0.52 -16.15
N ALA A 37 24.52 0.75 -15.06
CA ALA A 37 23.93 2.05 -14.75
C ALA A 37 24.95 3.05 -14.21
N ASN A 38 24.90 4.30 -14.68
CA ASN A 38 25.63 5.42 -14.09
C ASN A 38 24.82 6.07 -12.96
N VAL A 39 23.49 5.99 -13.04
CA VAL A 39 22.56 6.55 -12.05
C VAL A 39 21.68 5.43 -11.48
N VAL A 40 21.60 5.36 -10.15
CA VAL A 40 20.73 4.42 -9.45
C VAL A 40 19.66 5.18 -8.68
N ILE A 41 18.40 4.92 -9.02
CA ILE A 41 17.24 5.48 -8.34
C ILE A 41 16.73 4.41 -7.36
N VAL A 42 16.72 4.71 -6.08
CA VAL A 42 16.18 3.82 -5.05
C VAL A 42 14.82 4.37 -4.62
N ASN A 43 13.74 3.81 -5.17
CA ASN A 43 12.38 4.16 -4.77
C ASN A 43 12.01 3.41 -3.49
N THR A 44 11.86 4.15 -2.41
CA THR A 44 11.80 3.62 -1.04
C THR A 44 10.39 3.51 -0.49
N CYS A 45 10.21 2.55 0.42
CA CYS A 45 9.04 2.47 1.28
C CYS A 45 9.42 2.85 2.71
N GLY A 46 8.67 3.76 3.32
CA GLY A 46 8.86 4.19 4.70
C GLY A 46 7.80 3.65 5.67
N VAL A 47 6.92 2.73 5.25
CA VAL A 47 5.83 2.25 6.12
C VAL A 47 6.30 1.19 7.12
N LYS A 48 7.22 0.28 6.74
CA LYS A 48 7.70 -0.82 7.59
C LYS A 48 9.16 -0.67 8.02
N GLY A 49 9.44 -0.73 9.33
CA GLY A 49 10.79 -0.53 9.90
C GLY A 49 11.87 -1.47 9.31
N PRO A 50 11.64 -2.79 9.23
CA PRO A 50 12.60 -3.73 8.64
C PRO A 50 12.91 -3.45 7.16
N THR A 51 11.97 -2.88 6.42
CA THR A 51 12.18 -2.49 5.03
C THR A 51 13.13 -1.30 4.95
N GLU A 52 13.00 -0.32 5.84
CA GLU A 52 13.91 0.83 5.94
C GLU A 52 15.35 0.39 6.24
N GLU A 53 15.58 -0.52 7.19
CA GLU A 53 16.93 -1.02 7.49
C GLU A 53 17.56 -1.75 6.28
N ARG A 54 16.76 -2.52 5.53
CA ARG A 54 17.22 -3.16 4.28
C ARG A 54 17.59 -2.13 3.22
N ILE A 55 16.81 -1.06 3.09
CA ILE A 55 17.07 0.04 2.15
C ILE A 55 18.37 0.75 2.53
N ILE A 56 18.56 1.10 3.81
CA ILE A 56 19.78 1.76 4.29
C ILE A 56 21.01 0.89 4.04
N SER A 57 20.91 -0.42 4.31
CA SER A 57 21.99 -1.37 4.03
C SER A 57 22.31 -1.44 2.52
N LYS A 58 21.28 -1.43 1.66
CA LYS A 58 21.47 -1.39 0.20
C LYS A 58 22.14 -0.09 -0.24
N LEU A 59 21.67 1.07 0.24
CA LEU A 59 22.23 2.38 -0.08
C LEU A 59 23.72 2.48 0.29
N LYS A 60 24.10 1.99 1.48
CA LYS A 60 25.52 1.94 1.93
C LYS A 60 26.43 1.12 1.01
N ARG A 61 25.88 0.18 0.24
CA ARG A 61 26.63 -0.71 -0.66
C ARG A 61 26.72 -0.18 -2.10
N ILE A 62 26.07 0.93 -2.43
CA ILE A 62 26.16 1.53 -3.76
C ILE A 62 27.40 2.42 -3.79
N SER A 63 28.35 2.10 -4.67
CA SER A 63 29.58 2.86 -4.87
C SER A 63 29.78 3.17 -6.36
N GLY A 64 30.48 4.27 -6.66
CA GLY A 64 30.86 4.64 -8.03
C GLY A 64 29.70 5.04 -8.96
N LYS A 65 28.52 5.33 -8.41
CA LYS A 65 27.31 5.68 -9.17
C LYS A 65 26.64 6.90 -8.53
N LYS A 66 25.98 7.73 -9.33
CA LYS A 66 25.08 8.79 -8.82
C LYS A 66 23.85 8.12 -8.22
N VAL A 67 23.47 8.48 -7.00
CA VAL A 67 22.34 7.86 -6.28
C VAL A 67 21.26 8.90 -6.00
N ILE A 68 20.02 8.52 -6.31
CA ILE A 68 18.83 9.30 -6.04
C ILE A 68 17.91 8.48 -5.13
N ILE A 69 17.63 8.98 -3.94
CA ILE A 69 16.67 8.38 -3.01
C ILE A 69 15.30 8.99 -3.29
N ALA A 70 14.34 8.16 -3.69
CA ALA A 70 12.96 8.55 -3.98
C ALA A 70 11.97 7.81 -3.07
N GLY A 71 10.68 8.12 -3.17
CA GLY A 71 9.61 7.38 -2.48
C GLY A 71 9.43 7.76 -1.00
N CYS A 72 8.48 7.13 -0.31
CA CYS A 72 7.97 7.63 0.99
C CYS A 72 9.02 7.83 2.09
N LEU A 73 10.14 7.10 2.07
CA LEU A 73 11.15 7.23 3.13
C LEU A 73 11.87 8.58 3.06
N SER A 74 11.95 9.21 1.88
CA SER A 74 12.57 10.54 1.72
C SER A 74 11.87 11.60 2.55
N TRP A 75 10.56 11.44 2.80
CA TRP A 75 9.85 12.23 3.79
C TRP A 75 10.02 11.67 5.19
N ILE A 76 9.61 10.40 5.40
CA ILE A 76 9.44 9.81 6.75
C ILE A 76 10.72 9.85 7.59
N SER A 77 11.87 9.61 6.96
CA SER A 77 13.17 9.55 7.62
C SER A 77 14.16 10.52 6.98
N PHE A 78 13.69 11.69 6.53
CA PHE A 78 14.50 12.70 5.84
C PHE A 78 15.83 12.99 6.56
N ASP A 79 15.76 13.37 7.85
CA ASP A 79 16.96 13.75 8.62
C ASP A 79 17.99 12.61 8.71
N ARG A 80 17.50 11.39 8.89
CA ARG A 80 18.33 10.18 8.95
C ARG A 80 19.01 9.94 7.60
N LEU A 81 18.28 10.06 6.50
CA LEU A 81 18.82 9.87 5.14
C LEU A 81 19.81 10.97 4.78
N ASN A 82 19.48 12.23 5.07
CA ASN A 82 20.33 13.39 4.83
C ASN A 82 21.65 13.30 5.60
N LYS A 83 21.60 12.84 6.87
CA LYS A 83 22.80 12.62 7.70
C LYS A 83 23.65 11.44 7.22
N LEU A 84 23.03 10.32 6.85
CA LEU A 84 23.76 9.11 6.43
C LEU A 84 24.31 9.20 5.01
N PHE A 85 23.64 9.95 4.13
CA PHE A 85 23.94 10.04 2.71
C PHE A 85 23.98 11.50 2.23
N PRO A 86 24.91 12.32 2.75
CA PRO A 86 24.96 13.76 2.46
C PRO A 86 25.27 14.09 0.99
N ASN A 87 25.76 13.12 0.22
CA ASN A 87 26.10 13.27 -1.21
C ASN A 87 25.00 12.73 -2.15
N TYR A 88 23.94 12.10 -1.62
CA TYR A 88 22.88 11.53 -2.47
C TYR A 88 21.78 12.56 -2.67
N SER A 89 21.26 12.64 -3.89
CA SER A 89 20.06 13.43 -4.18
C SER A 89 18.85 12.75 -3.52
N ILE A 90 17.90 13.56 -3.06
CA ILE A 90 16.71 13.09 -2.36
C ILE A 90 15.50 13.77 -2.99
N ILE A 91 14.52 12.98 -3.44
CA ILE A 91 13.25 13.49 -3.94
C ILE A 91 12.06 12.94 -3.18
N GLY A 92 11.06 13.77 -2.97
CA GLY A 92 9.77 13.37 -2.42
C GLY A 92 8.99 12.45 -3.37
N PRO A 93 8.12 11.55 -2.88
CA PRO A 93 7.10 10.86 -3.67
C PRO A 93 6.23 11.77 -4.55
N ASP A 94 6.12 13.05 -4.21
CA ASP A 94 5.28 14.03 -4.90
C ASP A 94 6.04 14.76 -6.04
N GLN A 95 7.33 14.39 -6.25
CA GLN A 95 8.26 15.03 -7.17
C GLN A 95 8.77 14.08 -8.26
N VAL A 96 8.08 12.96 -8.50
CA VAL A 96 8.55 11.94 -9.46
C VAL A 96 8.61 12.45 -10.90
N LEU A 97 7.84 13.48 -11.25
CA LEU A 97 7.91 14.13 -12.56
C LEU A 97 9.18 14.96 -12.76
N GLY A 98 9.79 15.46 -11.67
CA GLY A 98 11.06 16.20 -11.70
C GLY A 98 12.30 15.30 -11.72
N ILE A 99 12.14 13.97 -11.84
CA ILE A 99 13.26 13.03 -11.75
C ILE A 99 14.33 13.28 -12.82
N ALA A 100 13.93 13.66 -14.03
CA ALA A 100 14.88 13.91 -15.13
C ALA A 100 15.83 15.06 -14.79
N ASP A 101 15.30 16.17 -14.27
CA ASP A 101 16.13 17.32 -13.86
C ASP A 101 17.13 16.91 -12.78
N VAL A 102 16.74 16.02 -11.86
CA VAL A 102 17.63 15.48 -10.82
C VAL A 102 18.67 14.53 -11.39
N VAL A 103 18.32 13.71 -12.39
CA VAL A 103 19.24 12.81 -13.10
C VAL A 103 20.27 13.60 -13.91
N GLU A 104 19.86 14.69 -14.54
CA GLU A 104 20.69 15.53 -15.41
C GLU A 104 21.56 16.54 -14.63
N SER A 105 21.20 16.87 -13.39
CA SER A 105 21.96 17.83 -12.57
C SER A 105 23.37 17.33 -12.17
N ASP A 106 24.40 18.16 -12.31
CA ASP A 106 25.75 17.82 -11.83
C ASP A 106 25.92 17.93 -10.31
N SER A 107 24.97 18.58 -9.64
CA SER A 107 25.00 18.79 -8.19
C SER A 107 23.96 17.93 -7.46
N ARG A 108 24.14 17.83 -6.15
CA ARG A 108 23.15 17.18 -5.29
C ARG A 108 21.86 18.01 -5.28
N VAL A 109 20.74 17.37 -5.56
CA VAL A 109 19.41 17.98 -5.49
C VAL A 109 18.62 17.40 -4.34
N VAL A 110 18.02 18.28 -3.55
CA VAL A 110 17.06 17.92 -2.49
C VAL A 110 15.71 18.53 -2.86
N ALA A 111 14.91 17.78 -3.61
CA ALA A 111 13.59 18.20 -4.07
C ALA A 111 12.52 17.66 -3.12
N VAL A 112 12.32 18.39 -2.03
CA VAL A 112 11.36 18.09 -0.97
C VAL A 112 10.31 19.21 -0.89
N ASP A 113 9.62 19.46 -2.01
CA ASP A 113 8.48 20.36 -2.05
C ASP A 113 7.16 19.56 -2.03
N ARG A 114 6.27 19.88 -1.09
CA ARG A 114 4.99 19.21 -0.84
C ARG A 114 3.84 19.75 -1.71
N ASN A 115 4.06 20.85 -2.43
CA ASN A 115 3.01 21.54 -3.18
C ASN A 115 2.82 21.01 -4.60
N ARG A 116 3.74 20.20 -5.13
CA ARG A 116 3.55 19.57 -6.44
C ARG A 116 2.79 18.26 -6.30
N ARG A 117 1.79 18.08 -7.16
CA ARG A 117 1.01 16.84 -7.26
C ARG A 117 1.38 16.14 -8.55
N ASN A 118 1.53 14.83 -8.47
CA ASN A 118 1.74 14.04 -9.67
C ASN A 118 0.45 14.04 -10.49
N ILE A 119 0.56 14.41 -11.76
CA ILE A 119 -0.50 14.10 -12.73
C ILE A 119 -0.39 12.60 -13.05
N LEU A 120 -1.53 11.95 -13.24
CA LEU A 120 -1.58 10.53 -13.59
C LEU A 120 -0.88 10.30 -14.95
N ILE A 121 0.36 9.84 -14.91
CA ILE A 121 1.11 9.47 -16.13
C ILE A 121 1.78 8.11 -15.94
N PRO A 122 1.07 7.00 -16.18
CA PRO A 122 1.80 5.80 -16.58
C PRO A 122 1.33 5.27 -17.93
N THR A 123 2.30 4.94 -18.78
CA THR A 123 2.14 3.98 -19.87
C THR A 123 2.88 2.70 -19.44
N PRO A 124 2.19 1.57 -19.29
CA PRO A 124 2.75 0.35 -18.70
C PRO A 124 3.76 -0.40 -19.60
N TYR A 125 4.88 -0.80 -19.00
CA TYR A 125 5.87 -1.78 -19.52
C TYR A 125 5.66 -3.21 -18.98
N SER A 126 4.50 -3.53 -18.37
CA SER A 126 4.26 -4.85 -17.76
C SER A 126 2.90 -5.46 -18.10
N ASP A 127 2.75 -6.76 -17.84
CA ASP A 127 1.51 -7.55 -18.00
C ASP A 127 0.34 -7.07 -17.12
N LYS A 128 0.65 -6.19 -16.16
CA LYS A 128 -0.33 -5.51 -15.30
C LYS A 128 -0.27 -4.00 -15.51
N LEU A 129 -1.42 -3.36 -15.41
CA LEU A 129 -1.55 -1.91 -15.45
C LEU A 129 -1.91 -1.40 -14.04
N ILE A 130 -0.96 -0.78 -13.35
CA ILE A 130 -1.21 -0.17 -12.05
C ILE A 130 -1.70 1.26 -12.26
N ILE A 131 -2.91 1.55 -11.78
CA ILE A 131 -3.55 2.85 -11.90
C ILE A 131 -3.78 3.40 -10.49
N PRO A 132 -2.95 4.37 -10.04
CA PRO A 132 -3.27 5.17 -8.89
C PRO A 132 -4.60 5.90 -9.11
N ILE A 133 -5.56 5.77 -8.19
CA ILE A 133 -6.86 6.48 -8.28
C ILE A 133 -6.89 7.73 -7.40
N SER A 134 -6.06 7.77 -6.39
CA SER A 134 -5.87 8.93 -5.53
C SER A 134 -4.48 8.90 -4.88
N GLN A 135 -4.07 10.03 -4.32
CA GLN A 135 -2.88 10.17 -3.49
C GLN A 135 -3.27 10.67 -2.09
N GLY A 136 -2.48 10.28 -1.09
CA GLY A 136 -2.71 10.70 0.29
C GLY A 136 -3.84 9.95 0.97
N CYS A 137 -4.19 10.36 2.19
CA CYS A 137 -5.17 9.65 3.01
C CYS A 137 -5.96 10.61 3.91
N LEU A 138 -7.24 10.31 4.14
CA LEU A 138 -8.07 11.01 5.13
C LEU A 138 -7.78 10.58 6.57
N GLY A 139 -7.26 9.36 6.75
CA GLY A 139 -7.06 8.76 8.05
C GLY A 139 -6.12 9.56 8.97
N ALA A 140 -6.36 9.43 10.27
CA ALA A 140 -5.56 10.01 11.34
C ALA A 140 -5.03 8.91 12.29
N CYS A 141 -4.68 7.74 11.73
CA CYS A 141 -4.19 6.60 12.49
C CYS A 141 -2.95 6.99 13.31
N THR A 142 -2.93 6.66 14.60
CA THR A 142 -1.90 7.14 15.55
C THR A 142 -0.50 6.61 15.27
N TYR A 143 -0.36 5.61 14.40
CA TYR A 143 0.89 4.92 14.07
C TYR A 143 1.36 5.10 12.63
N CYS A 144 0.51 5.68 11.76
CA CYS A 144 0.73 5.66 10.32
C CYS A 144 1.45 6.92 9.84
N ALA A 145 2.61 6.76 9.21
CA ALA A 145 3.36 7.87 8.62
C ALA A 145 2.93 8.19 7.17
N THR A 146 1.94 7.49 6.64
CA THR A 146 1.49 7.65 5.24
C THR A 146 1.00 9.06 4.93
N LYS A 147 0.18 9.67 5.82
CA LYS A 147 -0.31 11.05 5.61
C LYS A 147 0.83 12.07 5.62
N PHE A 148 1.85 11.84 6.44
CA PHE A 148 3.06 12.67 6.44
C PHE A 148 3.84 12.52 5.13
N ALA A 149 3.88 11.31 4.55
CA ALA A 149 4.62 11.03 3.34
C ALA A 149 3.89 11.33 2.02
N ARG A 150 2.55 11.32 2.01
CA ARG A 150 1.74 11.43 0.79
C ARG A 150 0.68 12.53 0.85
N GLY A 151 0.60 13.26 1.96
CA GLY A 151 -0.35 14.34 2.16
C GLY A 151 -1.77 13.87 2.43
N HIS A 152 -2.69 14.83 2.31
CA HIS A 152 -4.12 14.63 2.40
C HIS A 152 -4.67 13.95 1.14
N LEU A 153 -5.85 13.35 1.26
CA LEU A 153 -6.54 12.76 0.12
C LEU A 153 -6.66 13.78 -1.02
N TYR A 154 -6.21 13.35 -2.18
CA TYR A 154 -6.41 14.00 -3.47
C TYR A 154 -6.83 12.92 -4.47
N SER A 155 -8.11 12.90 -4.82
CA SER A 155 -8.66 11.99 -5.82
C SER A 155 -8.35 12.50 -7.22
N TYR A 156 -7.85 11.61 -8.08
CA TYR A 156 -7.71 11.95 -9.48
C TYR A 156 -9.08 11.98 -10.15
N LYS A 157 -9.22 12.81 -11.19
CA LYS A 157 -10.47 12.94 -11.92
C LYS A 157 -10.87 11.58 -12.55
N PRO A 158 -12.16 11.18 -12.48
CA PRO A 158 -12.63 9.95 -13.11
C PRO A 158 -12.23 9.85 -14.58
N GLU A 159 -12.35 10.95 -15.35
CA GLU A 159 -12.01 10.97 -16.78
C GLU A 159 -10.56 10.51 -17.06
N TRP A 160 -9.62 10.89 -16.18
CA TRP A 160 -8.21 10.50 -16.31
C TRP A 160 -8.00 9.02 -16.03
N ILE A 161 -8.68 8.50 -15.00
CA ILE A 161 -8.62 7.09 -14.62
C ILE A 161 -9.25 6.23 -15.74
N ILE A 162 -10.40 6.64 -16.26
CA ILE A 162 -11.10 5.93 -17.35
C ILE A 162 -10.29 5.93 -18.63
N LYS A 163 -9.63 7.04 -18.99
CA LYS A 163 -8.71 7.07 -20.14
C LYS A 163 -7.64 5.97 -20.01
N LYS A 164 -7.07 5.80 -18.81
CA LYS A 164 -6.07 4.76 -18.53
C LYS A 164 -6.65 3.35 -18.51
N VAL A 165 -7.85 3.16 -17.99
CA VAL A 165 -8.53 1.85 -18.03
C VAL A 165 -8.70 1.35 -19.47
N LYS A 166 -9.02 2.25 -20.41
CA LYS A 166 -9.16 1.90 -21.83
C LYS A 166 -7.84 1.47 -22.47
N GLU A 167 -6.70 1.91 -21.94
CA GLU A 167 -5.36 1.50 -22.41
C GLU A 167 -4.98 0.08 -21.93
N ALA A 168 -5.78 -0.57 -21.07
CA ALA A 168 -5.41 -1.85 -20.47
C ALA A 168 -5.28 -3.01 -21.48
N ASN A 169 -6.03 -3.00 -22.59
CA ASN A 169 -5.94 -4.00 -23.67
C ASN A 169 -5.91 -5.47 -23.16
N GLY A 170 -6.78 -5.82 -22.20
CA GLY A 170 -6.90 -7.17 -21.64
C GLY A 170 -5.96 -7.47 -20.46
N ARG A 171 -5.06 -6.57 -20.11
CA ARG A 171 -4.16 -6.70 -18.94
C ARG A 171 -4.93 -6.60 -17.63
N VAL A 172 -4.36 -7.18 -16.56
CA VAL A 172 -4.94 -7.00 -15.22
C VAL A 172 -4.68 -5.58 -14.73
N ILE A 173 -5.76 -4.85 -14.45
CA ILE A 173 -5.75 -3.50 -13.89
C ILE A 173 -5.66 -3.59 -12.37
N TYR A 174 -4.70 -2.90 -11.77
CA TYR A 174 -4.55 -2.75 -10.33
C TYR A 174 -4.90 -1.31 -9.95
N LEU A 175 -6.13 -1.10 -9.46
CA LEU A 175 -6.51 0.19 -8.90
C LEU A 175 -5.88 0.34 -7.52
N THR A 176 -5.08 1.38 -7.32
CA THR A 176 -4.31 1.55 -6.08
C THR A 176 -4.45 2.95 -5.48
N SER A 177 -4.39 3.00 -4.16
CA SER A 177 -4.38 4.20 -3.34
C SER A 177 -3.76 3.83 -1.99
N GLN A 178 -3.46 4.83 -1.17
CA GLN A 178 -3.23 4.61 0.26
C GLN A 178 -4.49 4.09 0.96
N ASP A 179 -5.67 4.42 0.44
CA ASP A 179 -6.97 3.90 0.84
C ASP A 179 -7.95 4.05 -0.33
N CYS A 180 -8.27 2.95 -1.02
CA CYS A 180 -9.19 3.00 -2.15
C CYS A 180 -10.63 3.33 -1.72
N GLY A 181 -11.01 2.99 -0.49
CA GLY A 181 -12.35 3.29 0.03
C GLY A 181 -12.58 4.78 0.25
N ALA A 182 -11.50 5.56 0.41
CA ALA A 182 -11.57 7.00 0.57
C ALA A 182 -11.79 7.76 -0.75
N TYR A 183 -11.61 7.12 -1.91
CA TYR A 183 -11.67 7.80 -3.20
C TYR A 183 -12.99 8.57 -3.37
N GLY A 184 -12.88 9.77 -3.93
CA GLY A 184 -14.02 10.61 -4.30
C GLY A 184 -14.51 11.53 -3.18
N LYS A 185 -14.21 11.23 -1.91
CA LYS A 185 -14.73 11.99 -0.75
C LYS A 185 -14.34 13.48 -0.77
N ASP A 186 -13.20 13.81 -1.35
CA ASP A 186 -12.68 15.19 -1.51
C ASP A 186 -13.25 15.92 -2.75
N ILE A 187 -13.94 15.22 -3.64
CA ILE A 187 -14.53 15.76 -4.88
C ILE A 187 -16.04 15.51 -4.99
N GLY A 188 -16.71 15.18 -3.88
CA GLY A 188 -18.15 14.94 -3.83
C GLY A 188 -18.62 13.65 -4.50
N LEU A 189 -17.70 12.68 -4.68
CA LEU A 189 -17.98 11.35 -5.25
C LEU A 189 -17.67 10.25 -4.22
N ASN A 190 -17.83 8.98 -4.63
CA ASN A 190 -17.31 7.84 -3.88
C ASN A 190 -16.70 6.79 -4.84
N ILE A 191 -16.03 5.78 -4.28
CA ILE A 191 -15.39 4.72 -5.06
C ILE A 191 -16.36 3.91 -5.94
N VAL A 192 -17.62 3.73 -5.52
CA VAL A 192 -18.62 2.97 -6.28
C VAL A 192 -18.88 3.66 -7.63
N HIS A 193 -19.03 4.99 -7.64
CA HIS A 193 -19.23 5.76 -8.88
C HIS A 193 -18.10 5.53 -9.88
N LEU A 194 -16.85 5.56 -9.39
CA LEU A 194 -15.70 5.27 -10.24
C LEU A 194 -15.73 3.83 -10.76
N LEU A 195 -15.98 2.85 -9.88
CA LEU A 195 -15.95 1.44 -10.26
C LEU A 195 -17.02 1.08 -11.30
N LYS A 196 -18.22 1.69 -11.23
CA LYS A 196 -19.26 1.53 -12.27
C LYS A 196 -18.71 1.92 -13.65
N GLU A 197 -18.08 3.08 -13.75
CA GLU A 197 -17.48 3.55 -15.01
C GLU A 197 -16.26 2.73 -15.43
N VAL A 198 -15.43 2.29 -14.48
CA VAL A 198 -14.27 1.42 -14.76
C VAL A 198 -14.76 0.08 -15.35
N CYS A 199 -15.75 -0.58 -14.75
CA CYS A 199 -16.30 -1.84 -15.24
C CYS A 199 -16.86 -1.69 -16.66
N LYS A 200 -17.57 -0.58 -16.95
CA LYS A 200 -18.10 -0.27 -18.29
C LYS A 200 -17.02 -0.11 -19.36
N HIS A 201 -15.81 0.31 -18.97
CA HIS A 201 -14.73 0.65 -19.90
C HIS A 201 -13.53 -0.30 -19.88
N ALA A 202 -13.54 -1.33 -19.02
CA ALA A 202 -12.42 -2.26 -18.87
C ALA A 202 -12.26 -3.26 -20.02
N GLY A 203 -13.28 -3.44 -20.87
CA GLY A 203 -13.26 -4.46 -21.93
C GLY A 203 -13.09 -5.86 -21.35
N SER A 204 -12.13 -6.64 -21.84
CA SER A 204 -11.78 -7.97 -21.29
C SER A 204 -10.88 -7.93 -20.06
N SER A 205 -10.41 -6.75 -19.65
CA SER A 205 -9.44 -6.58 -18.57
C SER A 205 -10.05 -6.93 -17.21
N LYS A 206 -9.30 -7.66 -16.39
CA LYS A 206 -9.68 -7.91 -14.98
C LYS A 206 -9.20 -6.78 -14.07
N ILE A 207 -9.99 -6.44 -13.06
CA ILE A 207 -9.76 -5.32 -12.14
C ILE A 207 -9.49 -5.89 -10.76
N ARG A 208 -8.35 -5.52 -10.19
CA ARG A 208 -8.01 -5.74 -8.78
C ARG A 208 -8.12 -4.42 -8.04
N LEU A 209 -9.01 -4.36 -7.07
CA LEU A 209 -9.12 -3.23 -6.16
C LEU A 209 -8.08 -3.34 -5.04
N GLY A 210 -7.40 -2.23 -4.76
CA GLY A 210 -6.47 -2.09 -3.65
C GLY A 210 -7.13 -2.14 -2.28
N MET A 211 -6.32 -1.91 -1.25
CA MET A 211 -6.82 -1.95 0.13
C MET A 211 -7.84 -0.86 0.41
N MET A 212 -8.81 -1.17 1.26
CA MET A 212 -9.88 -0.27 1.67
C MET A 212 -9.98 -0.30 3.19
N ASN A 213 -9.96 0.88 3.81
CA ASN A 213 -10.18 1.01 5.25
C ASN A 213 -11.65 0.66 5.58
N PRO A 214 -11.93 -0.23 6.55
CA PRO A 214 -13.28 -0.57 6.97
C PRO A 214 -14.21 0.64 7.17
N GLU A 215 -13.68 1.72 7.77
CA GLU A 215 -14.41 2.97 8.01
C GLU A 215 -15.12 3.51 6.77
N HIS A 216 -14.47 3.43 5.60
CA HIS A 216 -15.00 4.03 4.38
C HIS A 216 -15.84 3.05 3.56
N LEU A 217 -16.02 1.83 4.04
CA LEU A 217 -16.86 0.82 3.40
C LEU A 217 -18.24 0.73 4.01
N LEU A 218 -18.40 1.11 5.28
CA LEU A 218 -19.66 0.93 6.02
C LEU A 218 -20.87 1.52 5.29
N ASP A 219 -20.70 2.70 4.71
CA ASP A 219 -21.79 3.42 4.03
C ASP A 219 -22.03 2.95 2.59
N ILE A 220 -21.15 2.14 2.01
CA ILE A 220 -21.15 1.76 0.59
C ILE A 220 -21.06 0.25 0.36
N ILE A 221 -21.17 -0.55 1.42
CA ILE A 221 -20.85 -1.98 1.34
C ILE A 221 -21.81 -2.75 0.41
N ASP A 222 -23.10 -2.41 0.42
CA ASP A 222 -24.09 -3.09 -0.41
C ASP A 222 -23.85 -2.77 -1.90
N ASP A 223 -23.66 -1.49 -2.23
CA ASP A 223 -23.24 -1.08 -3.57
C ASP A 223 -21.93 -1.74 -4.02
N LEU A 224 -20.95 -1.85 -3.11
CA LEU A 224 -19.67 -2.46 -3.41
C LEU A 224 -19.79 -3.97 -3.68
N VAL A 225 -20.68 -4.67 -2.96
CA VAL A 225 -21.02 -6.07 -3.22
C VAL A 225 -21.58 -6.22 -4.63
N ASP A 226 -22.49 -5.35 -5.05
CA ASP A 226 -23.05 -5.35 -6.42
C ASP A 226 -21.97 -5.14 -7.48
N ILE A 227 -21.03 -4.22 -7.25
CA ILE A 227 -19.86 -4.03 -8.14
C ILE A 227 -19.02 -5.30 -8.22
N TYR A 228 -18.82 -6.00 -7.10
CA TYR A 228 -18.08 -7.25 -7.10
C TYR A 228 -18.81 -8.37 -7.83
N HIS A 229 -20.07 -8.24 -8.26
CA HIS A 229 -20.70 -9.18 -9.18
C HIS A 229 -20.28 -8.97 -10.65
N CYS A 230 -19.76 -7.79 -11.02
CA CYS A 230 -19.23 -7.56 -12.37
C CYS A 230 -18.12 -8.57 -12.72
N GLU A 231 -18.13 -9.07 -13.96
CA GLU A 231 -17.17 -10.09 -14.42
C GLU A 231 -15.73 -9.57 -14.45
N ASN A 232 -15.54 -8.29 -14.73
CA ASN A 232 -14.23 -7.65 -14.71
C ASN A 232 -13.61 -7.65 -13.30
N MET A 233 -14.42 -7.59 -12.25
CA MET A 233 -13.90 -7.52 -10.88
C MET A 233 -13.35 -8.87 -10.43
N LEU A 234 -12.06 -8.89 -10.08
CA LEU A 234 -11.48 -10.01 -9.36
C LEU A 234 -12.14 -10.11 -7.99
N LYS A 235 -12.54 -11.32 -7.59
CA LYS A 235 -13.19 -11.60 -6.30
C LYS A 235 -12.15 -11.60 -5.17
N PHE A 236 -11.57 -10.42 -4.92
CA PHE A 236 -10.55 -10.18 -3.92
C PHE A 236 -10.83 -8.85 -3.22
N ALA A 237 -10.96 -8.91 -1.90
CA ALA A 237 -11.14 -7.74 -1.05
C ALA A 237 -10.03 -7.67 -0.01
N HIS A 238 -9.31 -6.55 0.03
CA HIS A 238 -8.27 -6.30 1.03
C HIS A 238 -8.77 -5.26 2.04
N ILE A 239 -9.12 -5.72 3.24
CA ILE A 239 -9.71 -4.91 4.31
C ILE A 239 -8.88 -5.07 5.59
N PRO A 240 -7.97 -4.12 5.87
CA PRO A 240 -7.09 -4.18 7.03
C PRO A 240 -7.83 -3.91 8.36
N VAL A 241 -8.03 -4.93 9.21
CA VAL A 241 -8.68 -4.74 10.53
C VAL A 241 -7.73 -4.13 11.56
N GLN A 242 -6.44 -4.41 11.46
CA GLN A 242 -5.33 -4.00 12.34
C GLN A 242 -5.27 -4.68 13.71
N SER A 243 -6.38 -4.85 14.41
CA SER A 243 -6.46 -5.54 15.71
C SER A 243 -7.83 -6.15 15.93
N GLY A 244 -7.92 -7.22 16.72
CA GLY A 244 -9.20 -7.77 17.17
C GLY A 244 -9.67 -7.24 18.52
N SER A 245 -9.05 -6.20 19.07
CA SER A 245 -9.51 -5.51 20.28
C SER A 245 -10.05 -4.12 19.96
N ASN A 246 -11.31 -3.87 20.29
CA ASN A 246 -11.93 -2.54 20.14
C ASN A 246 -11.20 -1.45 20.93
N LYS A 247 -10.61 -1.80 22.09
CA LYS A 247 -9.74 -0.90 22.86
C LYS A 247 -8.51 -0.51 22.04
N VAL A 248 -7.78 -1.48 21.49
CA VAL A 248 -6.58 -1.21 20.68
C VAL A 248 -6.92 -0.49 19.37
N LEU A 249 -8.05 -0.82 18.73
CA LEU A 249 -8.55 -0.09 17.55
C LEU A 249 -8.81 1.39 17.88
N LYS A 250 -9.42 1.68 19.03
CA LYS A 250 -9.62 3.05 19.51
C LYS A 250 -8.28 3.76 19.75
N ASP A 251 -7.31 3.09 20.38
CA ASP A 251 -5.97 3.65 20.61
C ASP A 251 -5.19 3.88 19.31
N MET A 252 -5.47 3.08 18.28
CA MET A 252 -5.00 3.24 16.90
C MET A 252 -5.70 4.38 16.15
N ASN A 253 -6.72 4.99 16.76
CA ASN A 253 -7.66 5.95 16.17
C ASN A 253 -8.40 5.40 14.93
N ARG A 254 -8.84 4.14 15.00
CA ARG A 254 -9.77 3.54 14.04
C ARG A 254 -11.20 3.97 14.38
N LYS A 255 -11.97 4.29 13.34
CA LYS A 255 -13.38 4.73 13.44
C LYS A 255 -14.37 3.61 13.12
N TYR A 256 -13.95 2.38 13.39
CA TYR A 256 -14.77 1.18 13.24
C TYR A 256 -14.48 0.22 14.39
N THR A 257 -15.41 -0.69 14.63
CA THR A 257 -15.28 -1.77 15.60
C THR A 257 -14.98 -3.12 14.92
N VAL A 258 -14.62 -4.12 15.73
CA VAL A 258 -14.45 -5.50 15.29
C VAL A 258 -15.74 -6.06 14.69
N GLU A 259 -16.88 -5.77 15.31
CA GLU A 259 -18.20 -6.23 14.86
C GLU A 259 -18.55 -5.63 13.49
N GLN A 260 -18.26 -4.34 13.29
CA GLN A 260 -18.41 -3.66 12.01
C GLN A 260 -17.49 -4.27 10.93
N PHE A 261 -16.25 -4.62 11.28
CA PHE A 261 -15.38 -5.36 10.39
C PHE A 261 -15.93 -6.76 10.04
N GLU A 262 -16.41 -7.52 11.03
CA GLU A 262 -17.02 -8.83 10.80
C GLU A 262 -18.26 -8.73 9.89
N PHE A 263 -19.08 -7.68 10.04
CA PHE A 263 -20.20 -7.36 9.16
C PHE A 263 -19.75 -7.09 7.70
N LEU A 264 -18.71 -6.26 7.50
CA LEU A 264 -18.18 -6.01 6.16
C LEU A 264 -17.66 -7.29 5.49
N VAL A 265 -16.98 -8.15 6.27
CA VAL A 265 -16.49 -9.43 5.77
C VAL A 265 -17.63 -10.38 5.41
N SER A 266 -18.69 -10.43 6.21
CA SER A 266 -19.85 -11.29 5.91
C SER A 266 -20.57 -10.83 4.64
N LYS A 267 -20.75 -9.52 4.46
CA LYS A 267 -21.30 -8.93 3.24
C LYS A 267 -20.47 -9.27 2.01
N LEU A 268 -19.14 -9.08 2.05
CA LEU A 268 -18.30 -9.41 0.90
C LEU A 268 -18.27 -10.90 0.57
N ARG A 269 -18.39 -11.77 1.57
CA ARG A 269 -18.46 -13.21 1.37
C ARG A 269 -19.77 -13.70 0.78
N SER A 270 -20.81 -12.87 0.69
CA SER A 270 -22.00 -13.21 -0.09
C SER A 270 -21.67 -13.31 -1.58
N VAL A 271 -20.62 -12.62 -2.05
CA VAL A 271 -20.11 -12.74 -3.41
C VAL A 271 -19.38 -14.08 -3.56
N PRO A 272 -19.84 -14.98 -4.46
CA PRO A 272 -19.21 -16.29 -4.65
C PRO A 272 -17.72 -16.18 -5.01
N GLY A 273 -16.90 -17.00 -4.34
CA GLY A 273 -15.46 -17.04 -4.58
C GLY A 273 -14.66 -15.85 -4.02
N MET A 274 -15.28 -15.00 -3.21
CA MET A 274 -14.58 -13.86 -2.58
C MET A 274 -13.42 -14.31 -1.70
N VAL A 275 -12.22 -13.84 -2.04
CA VAL A 275 -11.00 -13.97 -1.24
C VAL A 275 -10.87 -12.74 -0.34
N VAL A 276 -10.89 -12.95 0.97
CA VAL A 276 -10.73 -11.87 1.94
C VAL A 276 -9.30 -11.82 2.47
N SER A 277 -8.63 -10.69 2.24
CA SER A 277 -7.32 -10.36 2.78
C SER A 277 -7.45 -9.34 3.90
N THR A 278 -6.79 -9.57 5.03
CA THR A 278 -6.74 -8.59 6.13
C THR A 278 -5.33 -8.45 6.68
N ASP A 279 -5.08 -7.31 7.32
CA ASP A 279 -3.80 -7.00 7.95
C ASP A 279 -4.01 -6.82 9.44
N ILE A 280 -3.07 -7.35 10.23
CA ILE A 280 -3.03 -7.19 11.69
C ILE A 280 -1.66 -6.66 12.09
N ILE A 281 -1.64 -5.70 13.00
CA ILE A 281 -0.42 -5.17 13.63
C ILE A 281 -0.38 -5.71 15.05
N VAL A 282 0.54 -6.63 15.31
CA VAL A 282 0.79 -7.14 16.67
C VAL A 282 1.80 -6.27 17.39
N GLY A 283 1.67 -6.18 18.71
CA GLY A 283 2.61 -5.46 19.55
C GLY A 283 2.42 -3.96 19.55
N TYR A 284 1.20 -3.47 19.26
CA TYR A 284 0.89 -2.06 19.42
C TYR A 284 1.13 -1.62 20.89
N PRO A 285 1.61 -0.40 21.18
CA PRO A 285 2.11 -0.03 22.51
C PRO A 285 1.13 -0.26 23.67
N THR A 286 -0.18 -0.18 23.43
CA THR A 286 -1.23 -0.40 24.46
C THR A 286 -1.80 -1.82 24.48
N GLU A 287 -1.31 -2.72 23.62
CA GLU A 287 -1.82 -4.09 23.45
C GLU A 287 -1.44 -4.98 24.64
N THR A 288 -2.43 -5.36 25.43
CA THR A 288 -2.29 -6.33 26.53
C THR A 288 -2.35 -7.77 26.01
N GLU A 289 -2.09 -8.74 26.88
CA GLU A 289 -2.27 -10.15 26.53
C GLU A 289 -3.73 -10.51 26.23
N HIS A 290 -4.66 -9.94 26.98
CA HIS A 290 -6.08 -10.06 26.71
C HIS A 290 -6.46 -9.52 25.32
N ASP A 291 -5.94 -8.33 24.96
CA ASP A 291 -6.17 -7.72 23.64
C ASP A 291 -5.63 -8.61 22.48
N PHE A 292 -4.47 -9.24 22.72
CA PHE A 292 -3.89 -10.16 21.76
C PHE A 292 -4.73 -11.44 21.61
N GLN A 293 -5.27 -11.98 22.70
CA GLN A 293 -6.16 -13.13 22.65
C GLN A 293 -7.46 -12.82 21.88
N LEU A 294 -8.05 -11.63 22.07
CA LEU A 294 -9.19 -11.19 21.26
C LEU A 294 -8.86 -11.14 19.76
N THR A 295 -7.62 -10.74 19.42
CA THR A 295 -7.11 -10.78 18.04
C THR A 295 -7.00 -12.21 17.50
N MET A 296 -6.53 -13.15 18.31
CA MET A 296 -6.49 -14.57 17.94
C MET A 296 -7.91 -15.12 17.72
N ASP A 297 -8.86 -14.77 18.59
CA ASP A 297 -10.26 -15.19 18.47
C ASP A 297 -10.94 -14.62 17.24
N LEU A 298 -10.70 -13.35 16.91
CA LEU A 298 -11.18 -12.76 15.66
C LEU A 298 -10.69 -13.55 14.45
N VAL A 299 -9.40 -13.93 14.40
CA VAL A 299 -8.87 -14.73 13.28
C VAL A 299 -9.48 -16.13 13.23
N ARG A 300 -9.80 -16.74 14.37
CA ARG A 300 -10.52 -18.03 14.41
C ARG A 300 -11.95 -17.93 13.87
N ARG A 301 -12.67 -16.84 14.16
CA ARG A 301 -14.03 -16.60 13.66
C ARG A 301 -14.04 -16.24 12.18
N VAL A 302 -13.26 -15.23 11.81
CA VAL A 302 -13.24 -14.68 10.45
C VAL A 302 -12.56 -15.63 9.47
N LYS A 303 -11.53 -16.39 9.89
CA LYS A 303 -10.76 -17.30 9.01
C LYS A 303 -10.39 -16.63 7.67
N PRO A 304 -9.69 -15.49 7.67
CA PRO A 304 -9.36 -14.77 6.44
C PRO A 304 -8.54 -15.68 5.51
N ASP A 305 -8.65 -15.46 4.20
CA ASP A 305 -7.96 -16.26 3.18
C ASP A 305 -6.51 -15.80 3.01
N VAL A 306 -6.26 -14.51 3.26
CA VAL A 306 -4.92 -13.95 3.38
C VAL A 306 -4.84 -13.16 4.68
N LEU A 307 -3.84 -13.47 5.52
CA LEU A 307 -3.54 -12.71 6.72
C LEU A 307 -2.12 -12.14 6.65
N ASN A 308 -2.02 -10.81 6.59
CA ASN A 308 -0.76 -10.10 6.65
C ASN A 308 -0.48 -9.70 8.10
N VAL A 309 0.41 -10.44 8.77
CA VAL A 309 0.84 -10.11 10.14
C VAL A 309 2.04 -9.17 10.07
N SER A 310 1.88 -7.97 10.61
CA SER A 310 2.95 -6.99 10.77
C SER A 310 3.26 -6.81 12.25
N LYS A 311 4.54 -6.58 12.57
CA LYS A 311 4.96 -6.18 13.91
C LYS A 311 4.88 -4.65 13.97
N PHE A 312 4.44 -4.12 15.11
CA PHE A 312 4.49 -2.69 15.34
C PHE A 312 5.94 -2.18 15.30
N TYR A 313 6.14 -1.05 14.62
CA TYR A 313 7.39 -0.29 14.67
C TYR A 313 7.03 1.19 14.81
N PRO A 314 7.58 1.90 15.80
CA PRO A 314 7.29 3.31 15.98
C PRO A 314 7.83 4.10 14.78
N ARG A 315 7.03 5.06 14.31
CA ARG A 315 7.42 5.97 13.23
C ARG A 315 7.63 7.39 13.75
N PRO A 316 8.73 8.07 13.35
CA PRO A 316 8.97 9.44 13.77
C PRO A 316 7.75 10.34 13.54
N GLY A 317 7.46 11.20 14.51
CA GLY A 317 6.32 12.13 14.46
C GLY A 317 4.94 11.54 14.74
N THR A 318 4.80 10.21 14.88
CA THR A 318 3.49 9.59 15.18
C THR A 318 3.16 9.60 16.67
N ALA A 319 1.87 9.62 17.02
CA ALA A 319 1.43 9.59 18.42
C ALA A 319 1.85 8.29 19.13
N ALA A 320 1.75 7.16 18.42
CA ALA A 320 2.12 5.85 18.97
C ALA A 320 3.63 5.71 19.22
N ALA A 321 4.48 6.50 18.56
CA ALA A 321 5.92 6.52 18.82
C ALA A 321 6.28 7.17 20.17
N LYS A 322 5.39 7.98 20.75
CA LYS A 322 5.58 8.62 22.07
C LYS A 322 5.19 7.70 23.23
N LEU A 323 4.50 6.59 22.96
CA LEU A 323 4.06 5.63 23.97
C LEU A 323 5.22 4.72 24.41
N LYS A 324 5.08 4.12 25.60
CA LYS A 324 6.01 3.07 26.04
C LYS A 324 5.86 1.83 25.16
N GLN A 325 6.94 1.44 24.50
CA GLN A 325 6.93 0.32 23.57
C GLN A 325 6.94 -1.01 24.31
N LEU A 326 6.29 -2.02 23.74
CA LEU A 326 6.36 -3.40 24.24
C LEU A 326 7.72 -4.03 23.97
N ASP A 327 8.10 -5.01 24.80
CA ASP A 327 9.33 -5.77 24.59
C ASP A 327 9.29 -6.47 23.22
N THR A 328 10.37 -6.33 22.46
CA THR A 328 10.54 -6.97 21.15
C THR A 328 10.35 -8.49 21.20
N LYS A 329 10.66 -9.15 22.32
CA LYS A 329 10.39 -10.59 22.54
C LYS A 329 8.90 -10.89 22.47
N VAL A 330 8.07 -10.11 23.17
CA VAL A 330 6.59 -10.26 23.15
C VAL A 330 6.06 -10.03 21.75
N ILE A 331 6.48 -8.97 21.06
CA ILE A 331 6.05 -8.68 19.69
C ILE A 331 6.43 -9.82 18.72
N LYS A 332 7.64 -10.38 18.87
CA LYS A 332 8.10 -11.53 18.06
C LYS A 332 7.29 -12.80 18.36
N GLN A 333 6.97 -13.05 19.61
CA GLN A 333 6.15 -14.19 20.05
C GLN A 333 4.75 -14.11 19.44
N ARG A 334 4.04 -12.99 19.68
CA ARG A 334 2.68 -12.75 19.16
C ARG A 334 2.60 -12.89 17.64
N SER A 335 3.59 -12.33 16.94
CA SER A 335 3.68 -12.46 15.48
C SER A 335 3.80 -13.93 15.04
N ARG A 336 4.61 -14.74 15.72
CA ARG A 336 4.78 -16.17 15.40
C ARG A 336 3.51 -16.97 15.69
N GLU A 337 2.88 -16.73 16.83
CA GLU A 337 1.67 -17.42 17.25
C GLU A 337 0.50 -17.16 16.30
N LEU A 338 0.26 -15.90 15.95
CA LEU A 338 -0.80 -15.51 15.02
C LEU A 338 -0.56 -16.08 13.61
N SER A 339 0.68 -16.05 13.11
CA SER A 339 1.03 -16.67 11.84
C SER A 339 0.85 -18.19 11.87
N LYS A 340 1.22 -18.87 12.97
CA LYS A 340 1.02 -20.31 13.15
C LYS A 340 -0.47 -20.66 13.14
N LEU A 341 -1.30 -19.89 13.86
CA LEU A 341 -2.75 -20.06 13.86
C LEU A 341 -3.33 -20.00 12.44
N HIS A 342 -2.99 -18.95 11.68
CA HIS A 342 -3.49 -18.81 10.31
C HIS A 342 -3.06 -19.97 9.39
N LEU A 343 -1.82 -20.45 9.51
CA LEU A 343 -1.35 -21.63 8.78
C LEU A 343 -2.15 -22.90 9.13
N CYS A 344 -2.44 -23.12 10.42
CA CYS A 344 -3.27 -24.24 10.86
C CYS A 344 -4.70 -24.15 10.28
N LEU A 345 -5.32 -22.97 10.32
CA LEU A 345 -6.66 -22.75 9.75
C LEU A 345 -6.69 -22.98 8.24
N LYS A 346 -5.65 -22.58 7.50
CA LYS A 346 -5.51 -22.85 6.06
C LYS A 346 -5.45 -24.35 5.76
N ARG A 347 -4.61 -25.10 6.49
CA ARG A 347 -4.47 -26.55 6.31
C ARG A 347 -5.78 -27.29 6.57
N ALA A 348 -6.50 -26.89 7.62
CA ALA A 348 -7.83 -27.44 7.90
C ALA A 348 -8.79 -27.23 6.73
N LYS A 349 -8.90 -26.00 6.19
CA LYS A 349 -9.75 -25.72 5.01
C LYS A 349 -9.40 -26.60 3.80
N THR A 350 -8.10 -26.75 3.49
CA THR A 350 -7.66 -27.59 2.36
C THR A 350 -8.02 -29.05 2.56
N PHE A 351 -7.85 -29.60 3.77
CA PHE A 351 -8.17 -30.99 4.07
C PHE A 351 -9.67 -31.29 3.90
N TYR A 352 -10.56 -30.41 4.36
CA TYR A 352 -12.00 -30.57 4.16
C TYR A 352 -12.40 -30.45 2.69
N SER A 353 -11.80 -29.52 1.93
CA SER A 353 -12.10 -29.33 0.50
C SER A 353 -11.69 -30.52 -0.37
N ILE A 354 -10.68 -31.30 0.03
CA ILE A 354 -10.26 -32.52 -0.68
C ILE A 354 -11.25 -33.66 -0.39
N LYS A 355 -11.71 -33.80 0.86
CA LYS A 355 -12.69 -34.83 1.23
C LYS A 355 -14.06 -34.61 0.58
N THR A 356 -14.52 -33.37 0.43
CA THR A 356 -15.82 -33.08 -0.20
C THR A 356 -15.82 -33.21 -1.73
N LYS A 357 -14.65 -33.40 -2.38
CA LYS A 357 -14.56 -33.69 -3.82
C LYS A 357 -14.52 -35.19 -4.15
N HIS A 358 -14.50 -36.04 -3.12
CA HIS A 358 -14.45 -37.50 -3.24
C HIS A 358 -15.73 -38.19 -2.71
N PHE A 359 -16.84 -37.45 -2.64
CA PHE A 359 -18.18 -37.99 -2.40
C PHE A 359 -19.15 -37.46 -3.46
#